data_AF-A0A2N5A8M3-F1
#
_entry.id   AF-A0A2N5A8M3-F1
#
_cell.length_a   1.000
_cell.length_b   1.000
_cell.length_c   1.000
_cell.angle_alpha   90.00
_cell.angle_beta   90.00
_cell.angle_gamma   90.00
#
_symmetry.space_group_name_H-M   'P 1'
#
loop_
_entity.id
_entity.type
_entity.pdbx_description
1 polymer ?
#
loop_
_entity_poly.entity_id
_entity_poly.type
_entity_poly.pdbx_seq_one_letter_code
_entity_poly.pdbx_strand_id
1 'polypeptide(L)'
;GHWDPDGSEMSQAIQRVVARYGGRAAVKSFPWWLVKLAAPFNATLREMVEMHYLWRLPVRLRNDKLVDFLGAEPHTPLDSAVLQTLQGLGCLPAGAINTEVREA
;
A
#
# COMPACT_ATOMS: atom_id res chain seq x y z
N GLY A 1 6.77 4.98 13.55
CA GLY A 1 7.10 5.97 12.52
C GLY A 1 7.77 5.23 11.39
N HIS A 2 7.38 5.49 10.16
CA HIS A 2 7.82 4.69 9.01
C HIS A 2 8.57 5.58 8.02
N TRP A 3 9.68 5.07 7.50
CA TRP A 3 10.52 5.79 6.55
C TRP A 3 10.80 4.90 5.34
N ASP A 4 10.20 5.29 4.22
CA ASP A 4 10.44 4.70 2.91
C ASP A 4 11.20 5.74 2.07
N PRO A 5 12.51 5.56 1.83
CA PRO A 5 13.35 6.56 1.18
C PRO A 5 13.06 6.73 -0.32
N ASP A 6 12.53 5.70 -0.97
CA ASP A 6 12.32 5.66 -2.43
C ASP A 6 10.88 5.33 -2.84
N GLY A 7 9.98 5.13 -1.87
CA GLY A 7 8.57 4.81 -2.09
C GLY A 7 8.34 3.38 -2.58
N SER A 8 9.37 2.53 -2.58
CA SER A 8 9.29 1.19 -3.13
C SER A 8 8.99 0.13 -2.07
N GLU A 9 9.13 0.43 -0.78
CA GLU A 9 9.08 -0.55 0.30
C GLU A 9 7.75 -1.30 0.35
N MET A 10 6.63 -0.58 0.16
CA MET A 10 5.29 -1.17 0.08
C MET A 10 5.16 -2.15 -1.09
N SER A 11 5.61 -1.75 -2.29
CA SER A 11 5.54 -2.58 -3.49
C SER A 11 6.40 -3.83 -3.37
N GLN A 12 7.59 -3.69 -2.76
CA GLN A 12 8.48 -4.80 -2.48
C GLN A 12 7.91 -5.75 -1.42
N ALA A 13 7.26 -5.22 -0.37
CA ALA A 13 6.59 -6.04 0.64
C ALA A 13 5.49 -6.90 0.01
N ILE A 14 4.66 -6.32 -0.87
CA ILE A 14 3.65 -7.06 -1.64
C ILE A 14 4.33 -8.14 -2.50
N GLN A 15 5.40 -7.82 -3.23
CA GLN A 15 6.13 -8.80 -4.03
C GLN A 15 6.68 -9.95 -3.19
N ARG A 16 7.31 -9.65 -2.04
CA ARG A 16 7.85 -10.67 -1.12
C ARG A 16 6.74 -11.58 -0.60
N VAL A 17 5.63 -11.01 -0.14
CA VAL A 17 4.50 -11.78 0.39
C VAL A 17 3.87 -12.65 -0.71
N VAL A 18 3.60 -12.10 -1.88
CA VAL A 18 3.01 -12.84 -3.01
C VAL A 18 3.96 -13.96 -3.49
N ALA A 19 5.27 -13.72 -3.53
CA ALA A 19 6.25 -14.73 -3.92
C ALA A 19 6.29 -15.93 -2.96
N ARG A 20 6.04 -15.73 -1.66
CA ARG A 20 5.92 -16.83 -0.68
C ARG A 20 4.77 -17.80 -1.00
N TYR A 21 3.75 -17.33 -1.73
CA TYR A 21 2.60 -18.12 -2.17
C TYR A 21 2.72 -18.57 -3.64
N GLY A 22 3.90 -18.46 -4.24
CA GLY A 22 4.16 -18.88 -5.63
C GLY A 22 3.65 -17.92 -6.70
N GLY A 23 3.14 -16.75 -6.31
CA GLY A 23 2.69 -15.72 -7.25
C GLY A 23 3.80 -14.76 -7.70
N ARG A 24 3.53 -13.95 -8.72
CA ARG A 24 4.42 -12.88 -9.17
C ARG A 24 3.66 -11.57 -9.33
N ALA A 25 3.95 -10.58 -8.48
CA ALA A 25 3.44 -9.23 -8.62
C ALA A 25 4.40 -8.37 -9.45
N ALA A 26 3.94 -7.86 -10.60
CA ALA A 26 4.73 -6.97 -11.44
C ALA A 26 4.53 -5.52 -11.01
N VAL A 27 5.62 -4.82 -10.69
CA VAL A 27 5.61 -3.38 -10.43
C VAL A 27 5.90 -2.66 -11.74
N LYS A 28 5.03 -1.71 -12.10
CA LYS A 28 5.18 -0.87 -13.30
C LYS A 28 4.93 0.58 -12.95
N SER A 29 5.65 1.47 -13.61
CA SER A 29 5.39 2.90 -13.51
C SER A 29 4.00 3.22 -14.06
N PHE A 30 3.26 4.06 -13.33
CA PHE A 30 1.95 4.51 -13.76
C PHE A 30 2.07 5.43 -14.98
N PRO A 31 1.24 5.28 -16.01
CA PRO A 31 1.36 6.02 -17.26
C PRO A 31 0.82 7.45 -17.10
N TRP A 32 1.57 8.32 -16.42
CA TRP A 32 1.20 9.72 -16.18
C TRP A 32 0.88 10.52 -17.44
N TRP A 33 1.49 10.16 -18.58
CA TRP A 33 1.20 10.80 -19.86
C TRP A 33 -0.25 10.55 -20.29
N LEU A 34 -0.79 9.34 -20.08
CA LEU A 34 -2.16 8.99 -20.42
C LEU A 34 -3.15 9.76 -19.55
N VAL A 35 -2.86 9.87 -18.25
CA VAL A 35 -3.66 10.66 -17.30
C VAL A 35 -3.71 12.12 -17.72
N LYS A 36 -2.56 12.71 -18.10
CA LYS A 36 -2.50 14.09 -18.58
C LYS A 36 -3.32 14.32 -19.85
N LEU A 37 -3.35 13.36 -20.77
CA LEU A 37 -4.18 13.43 -21.98
C LEU A 37 -5.67 13.31 -21.68
N ALA A 38 -6.03 12.53 -20.67
CA ALA A 38 -7.42 12.30 -20.28
C ALA A 38 -7.98 13.36 -19.28
N ALA A 39 -7.09 14.11 -18.61
CA ALA A 39 -7.43 15.17 -17.66
C ALA A 39 -8.45 16.23 -18.16
N PRO A 40 -8.39 16.75 -19.40
CA PRO A 40 -9.39 17.73 -19.86
C PRO A 40 -10.81 17.14 -20.00
N PHE A 41 -10.95 15.81 -20.04
CA PHE A 41 -12.23 15.13 -20.21
C PHE A 41 -12.85 14.65 -18.88
N ASN A 42 -12.08 14.60 -17.80
CA ASN A 42 -12.54 14.07 -16.50
C ASN A 42 -11.91 14.84 -15.33
N ALA A 43 -12.77 15.44 -14.50
CA ALA A 43 -12.34 16.21 -13.33
C ALA A 43 -11.47 15.39 -12.36
N THR A 44 -11.83 14.14 -12.06
CA THR A 44 -11.04 13.26 -11.17
C THR A 44 -9.61 13.06 -11.67
N LEU A 45 -9.43 12.88 -12.98
CA LEU A 45 -8.10 12.72 -13.57
C LEU A 45 -7.30 14.02 -13.53
N ARG A 46 -7.96 15.17 -13.67
CA ARG A 46 -7.33 16.48 -13.53
C ARG A 46 -6.79 16.68 -12.10
N GLU A 47 -7.61 16.43 -11.08
CA GLU A 47 -7.17 16.53 -9.68
C GLU A 47 -6.02 15.55 -9.38
N MET A 48 -6.04 14.35 -9.98
CA MET A 48 -4.97 13.38 -9.83
C MET A 48 -3.63 13.86 -10.43
N VAL A 49 -3.65 14.67 -11.50
CA VAL A 49 -2.43 15.31 -12.06
C VAL A 49 -1.84 16.30 -11.07
N GLU A 50 -2.67 17.03 -10.32
CA GLU A 50 -2.19 17.96 -9.29
C GLU A 50 -1.49 17.20 -8.16
N MET A 51 -2.02 16.04 -7.77
CA MET A 51 -1.42 15.17 -6.75
C MET A 51 -0.14 14.45 -7.18
N HIS A 52 0.28 14.56 -8.45
CA HIS A 52 1.50 13.93 -8.97
C HIS A 52 2.77 14.33 -8.20
N TYR A 53 2.78 15.47 -7.51
CA TYR A 53 3.93 15.85 -6.69
C TYR A 53 4.22 14.84 -5.57
N LEU A 54 3.17 14.20 -5.00
CA LEU A 54 3.31 13.18 -3.96
C LEU A 54 4.03 11.92 -4.45
N TRP A 55 4.05 11.70 -5.76
CA TRP A 55 4.78 10.59 -6.39
C TRP A 55 6.26 10.90 -6.67
N ARG A 56 6.67 12.17 -6.54
CA ARG A 56 8.03 12.63 -6.82
C ARG A 56 8.82 12.98 -5.57
N LEU A 57 8.12 13.32 -4.50
CA LEU A 57 8.72 13.78 -3.24
C LEU A 57 8.62 12.66 -2.19
N PRO A 58 9.73 12.26 -1.56
CA PRO A 58 9.67 11.30 -0.46
C PRO A 58 8.90 11.91 0.71
N VAL A 59 7.83 11.24 1.12
CA VAL A 59 7.00 11.69 2.24
C VAL A 59 7.39 10.92 3.49
N ARG A 60 7.80 11.63 4.54
CA ARG A 60 8.13 11.03 5.83
C ARG A 60 6.92 11.01 6.74
N LEU A 61 6.50 9.81 7.17
CA LEU A 61 5.53 9.65 8.23
C LEU A 61 6.20 9.83 9.60
N ARG A 62 6.14 11.07 10.13
CA ARG A 62 6.58 11.38 11.49
C ARG A 62 5.54 10.87 12.49
N ASN A 63 6.01 10.23 13.55
CA ASN A 63 5.23 9.65 14.63
C ASN A 63 5.47 10.33 15.98
N ASP A 64 6.19 11.45 15.99
CA ASP A 64 6.55 12.21 17.20
C ASP A 64 5.31 12.48 18.08
N LYS A 65 4.28 13.09 17.50
CA LYS A 65 3.03 13.36 18.22
C LYS A 65 2.28 12.10 18.69
N LEU A 66 2.43 10.99 17.96
CA LEU A 66 1.75 9.74 18.27
C LEU A 66 2.44 9.03 19.45
N VAL A 67 3.77 9.01 19.45
CA VAL A 67 4.57 8.47 20.54
C VAL A 67 4.40 9.32 21.80
N ASP A 68 4.36 10.65 21.67
CA ASP A 68 4.10 11.55 22.80
C ASP A 68 2.74 11.26 23.46
N PHE A 69 1.74 10.84 22.67
CA PHE A 69 0.40 10.52 23.16
C PHE A 69 0.28 9.10 23.73
N LEU A 70 0.86 8.09 23.07
CA LEU A 70 0.70 6.67 23.44
C LEU A 70 1.82 6.14 24.35
N GLY A 71 2.92 6.88 24.53
CA GLY A 71 4.12 6.48 25.25
C GLY A 71 5.04 5.55 24.44
N ALA A 72 4.47 4.60 23.70
CA ALA A 72 5.16 3.79 22.72
C ALA A 72 4.23 3.48 21.54
N GLU A 73 4.78 3.36 20.34
CA GLU A 73 4.01 2.98 19.16
C GLU A 73 4.08 1.45 18.97
N PRO A 74 2.93 0.74 19.02
CA PRO A 74 2.89 -0.66 18.63
C PRO A 74 3.26 -0.80 17.16
N HIS A 75 4.36 -1.49 16.86
CA HIS A 75 4.86 -1.63 15.49
C HIS A 75 4.51 -3.01 14.93
N THR A 76 3.57 -3.06 13.99
CA THR A 76 3.33 -4.26 13.18
C THR A 76 4.34 -4.32 12.03
N PRO A 77 5.10 -5.41 11.85
CA PRO A 77 6.00 -5.54 10.70
C PRO A 77 5.24 -5.42 9.37
N LEU A 78 5.81 -4.69 8.40
CA LEU A 78 5.14 -4.37 7.13
C LEU A 78 4.70 -5.63 6.36
N ASP A 79 5.57 -6.64 6.26
CA ASP A 79 5.25 -7.91 5.60
C ASP A 79 4.04 -8.62 6.27
N SER A 80 3.92 -8.55 7.60
CA SER A 80 2.80 -9.14 8.35
C SER A 80 1.50 -8.38 8.09
N ALA A 81 1.55 -7.05 8.04
CA ALA A 81 0.40 -6.22 7.71
C ALA A 81 -0.08 -6.51 6.28
N VAL A 82 0.84 -6.52 5.30
CA VAL A 82 0.54 -6.81 3.89
C VAL A 82 -0.05 -8.20 3.71
N LEU A 83 0.48 -9.21 4.40
CA LEU A 83 -0.08 -10.56 4.37
C LEU A 83 -1.53 -10.58 4.83
N GLN A 84 -1.83 -10.00 6.00
CA GLN A 84 -3.19 -9.96 6.54
C GLN A 84 -4.14 -9.20 5.61
N THR A 85 -3.69 -8.09 5.02
CA THR A 85 -4.47 -7.33 4.03
C THR A 85 -4.77 -8.16 2.79
N LEU A 86 -3.77 -8.83 2.20
CA LEU A 86 -3.98 -9.64 0.99
C LEU A 86 -4.89 -10.85 1.24
N GLN A 87 -4.86 -11.42 2.46
CA GLN A 87 -5.81 -12.46 2.87
C GLN A 87 -7.23 -11.89 3.04
N GLY A 88 -7.37 -10.74 3.70
CA GLY A 88 -8.66 -10.07 3.88
C GLY A 88 -9.31 -9.62 2.56
N LEU A 89 -8.50 -9.23 1.57
CA LEU A 89 -8.95 -8.91 0.22
C LEU A 89 -9.23 -10.15 -0.66
N GLY A 90 -8.95 -11.36 -0.16
CA GLY A 90 -9.09 -12.60 -0.93
C GLY A 90 -8.07 -12.78 -2.06
N CYS A 91 -6.98 -12.00 -2.07
CA CYS A 91 -5.92 -12.09 -3.07
C CYS A 91 -4.96 -13.27 -2.82
N LEU A 92 -4.87 -13.72 -1.56
CA LEU A 92 -4.10 -14.89 -1.16
C LEU A 92 -5.02 -15.87 -0.42
N PRO A 93 -4.74 -17.19 -0.49
CA PRO A 93 -5.47 -18.14 0.33
C PRO A 93 -5.30 -17.76 1.80
N ALA A 94 -6.42 -17.59 2.49
CA ALA A 94 -6.41 -17.35 3.92
C ALA A 94 -5.77 -18.57 4.59
N GLY A 95 -4.59 -18.38 5.16
CA GLY A 95 -4.07 -19.34 6.12
C GLY A 95 -4.91 -19.21 7.38
N ALA A 96 -5.98 -19.99 7.47
CA ALA A 96 -6.79 -20.21 8.68
C ALA A 96 -7.28 -18.95 9.42
N ILE A 97 -8.00 -18.04 8.76
CA ILE A 97 -8.77 -17.00 9.49
C ILE A 97 -10.26 -16.89 9.13
N ASN A 98 -10.74 -17.61 8.10
CA ASN A 98 -12.12 -17.44 7.59
C ASN A 98 -12.87 -18.78 7.46
N THR A 99 -12.86 -19.61 8.51
CA THR A 99 -13.76 -20.79 8.54
C THR A 99 -15.07 -20.52 9.27
N GLU A 100 -15.19 -19.47 10.10
CA GLU A 100 -16.33 -19.37 11.04
C GLU A 100 -17.48 -18.43 10.64
N VAL A 101 -17.42 -17.70 9.52
CA VAL A 101 -18.46 -16.69 9.18
C VAL A 101 -19.30 -17.05 7.95
N ARG A 102 -19.41 -18.34 7.57
CA ARG A 102 -20.29 -18.77 6.47
C ARG A 102 -21.45 -19.68 6.89
N GLU A 103 -21.74 -19.78 8.18
CA GLU A 103 -22.95 -20.43 8.69
C GLU A 103 -23.67 -19.52 9.70
N ALA A 104 -24.42 -18.54 9.19
CA ALA A 104 -25.50 -17.85 9.88
C ALA A 104 -26.53 -17.36 8.86
#